data_AF-A0A7R9KBJ4-F1
#
_entry.id   AF-A0A7R9KBJ4-F1
#
_cell.length_a   1.000
_cell.length_b   1.000
_cell.length_c   1.000
_cell.angle_alpha   90.00
_cell.angle_beta   90.00
_cell.angle_gamma   90.00
#
_symmetry.space_group_name_H-M   'P 1'
#
loop_
_entity.id
_entity.type
_entity.pdbx_description
1 polymer ?
#
loop_
_entity_poly.entity_id
_entity_poly.type
_entity_poly.pdbx_seq_one_letter_code
_entity_poly.pdbx_strand_id
1 'polypeptide(L)'
;MQICGGKARGKNYGAISCESCKTSFRRNAHKFETLICIYDNNCTIDVLSRKYCRKCRLRKCFAVGMRRERIWTEEESSLRSSLIQENKLKRKMTSKVHNVVNSNVREIMYNM
;
A
#
# COMPACT_ATOMS: atom_id res chain seq x y z
N MET A 1 -9.26 -8.32 17.39
CA MET A 1 -9.21 -6.90 17.85
C MET A 1 -7.99 -6.23 17.20
N GLN A 2 -8.08 -5.12 16.46
CA GLN A 2 -7.99 -3.76 17.02
C GLN A 2 -8.93 -2.71 16.38
N ILE A 3 -9.57 -2.99 15.24
CA ILE A 3 -10.57 -2.07 14.63
C ILE A 3 -11.91 -2.77 14.49
N CYS A 4 -11.97 -3.83 13.69
CA CYS A 4 -13.21 -4.55 13.37
C CYS A 4 -13.18 -6.04 13.74
N GLY A 5 -12.18 -6.50 14.51
CA GLY A 5 -12.04 -7.92 14.84
C GLY A 5 -11.49 -8.81 13.72
N GLY A 6 -11.49 -8.39 12.45
CA GLY A 6 -11.00 -9.19 11.34
C GLY A 6 -9.49 -9.50 11.39
N LYS A 7 -9.09 -10.63 10.77
CA LYS A 7 -7.71 -11.14 10.73
C LYS A 7 -6.74 -10.09 10.18
N ALA A 8 -5.78 -9.68 11.00
CA ALA A 8 -4.72 -8.77 10.62
C ALA A 8 -3.71 -9.46 9.69
N ARG A 9 -3.12 -8.69 8.78
CA ARG A 9 -2.09 -9.17 7.83
C ARG A 9 -0.74 -8.48 8.01
N GLY A 10 -0.68 -7.43 8.82
CA GLY A 10 0.54 -6.68 9.09
C GLY A 10 0.25 -5.27 9.60
N LYS A 11 1.31 -4.48 9.70
CA LYS A 11 1.27 -3.06 10.08
C LYS A 11 0.95 -2.21 8.86
N ASN A 12 -0.15 -1.47 8.88
CA ASN A 12 -0.55 -0.56 7.82
C ASN A 12 -0.73 0.84 8.39
N TYR A 13 -0.12 1.84 7.75
CA TYR A 13 -0.26 3.25 8.11
C TYR A 13 0.05 3.57 9.59
N GLY A 14 0.84 2.73 10.27
CA GLY A 14 1.20 2.94 11.69
C GLY A 14 0.62 1.92 12.67
N ALA A 15 -0.42 1.16 12.30
CA ALA A 15 -1.09 0.22 13.21
C ALA A 15 -1.34 -1.16 12.58
N ILE A 16 -1.43 -2.19 13.42
CA ILE A 16 -1.80 -3.55 12.96
C ILE A 16 -3.26 -3.55 12.54
N SER A 17 -3.55 -4.01 11.32
CA SER A 17 -4.90 -3.97 10.78
C SER A 17 -5.17 -5.06 9.74
N CYS A 18 -6.45 -5.33 9.51
CA CYS A 18 -6.91 -6.19 8.40
C CYS A 18 -6.91 -5.42 7.06
N GLU A 19 -6.92 -6.15 5.95
CA GLU A 19 -6.84 -5.57 4.60
C GLU A 19 -8.01 -4.61 4.29
N SER A 20 -9.20 -4.93 4.79
CA SER A 20 -10.36 -4.05 4.61
C SER A 20 -10.18 -2.72 5.35
N CYS A 21 -9.64 -2.73 6.58
CA CYS A 21 -9.40 -1.49 7.32
C CYS A 21 -8.25 -0.67 6.71
N LYS A 22 -7.19 -1.32 6.25
CA LYS A 22 -6.13 -0.69 5.44
C LYS A 22 -6.71 0.03 4.23
N THR A 23 -7.50 -0.66 3.41
CA THR A 23 -8.09 -0.09 2.20
C THR A 23 -9.08 1.03 2.51
N SER A 24 -9.94 0.84 3.53
CA SER A 24 -10.88 1.86 3.98
C SER A 24 -10.16 3.11 4.47
N PHE A 25 -9.06 2.96 5.21
CA PHE A 25 -8.25 4.07 5.70
C PHE A 25 -7.64 4.84 4.54
N ARG A 26 -6.92 4.18 3.63
CA ARG A 26 -6.31 4.81 2.45
C ARG A 26 -7.31 5.66 1.65
N ARG A 27 -8.53 5.15 1.45
CA ARG A 27 -9.55 5.83 0.64
C ARG A 27 -10.19 7.04 1.32
N ASN A 28 -10.27 7.05 2.64
CA ASN A 28 -11.15 7.98 3.35
C ASN A 28 -10.43 8.86 4.39
N ALA A 29 -9.17 8.58 4.76
CA ALA A 29 -8.51 9.26 5.87
C ALA A 29 -8.36 10.79 5.67
N HIS A 30 -8.16 11.25 4.43
CA HIS A 30 -8.11 12.68 4.11
C HIS A 30 -9.49 13.36 4.07
N LYS A 31 -10.57 12.57 4.06
CA LYS A 31 -11.96 13.05 4.03
C LYS A 31 -12.66 12.79 5.37
N PHE A 32 -11.91 12.51 6.44
CA PHE A 32 -12.50 12.11 7.72
C PHE A 32 -13.44 13.17 8.28
N GLU A 33 -13.06 14.45 8.12
CA GLU A 33 -13.78 15.61 8.61
C GLU A 33 -15.14 15.75 7.91
N THR A 34 -15.24 15.43 6.61
CA THR A 34 -16.49 15.52 5.82
C THR A 34 -17.39 14.29 5.94
N LEU A 35 -16.89 13.19 6.52
CA LEU A 35 -17.72 12.02 6.77
C LEU A 35 -18.69 12.27 7.92
N ILE A 36 -19.95 11.90 7.70
CA ILE A 36 -21.04 11.99 8.67
C ILE A 36 -21.41 10.58 9.16
N CYS A 37 -21.65 10.46 10.46
CA CYS A 37 -22.32 9.29 11.03
C CYS A 37 -23.83 9.51 10.96
N ILE A 38 -24.58 8.55 10.41
CA ILE A 38 -26.06 8.60 10.33
C ILE A 38 -26.75 8.00 11.56
N TYR A 39 -25.98 7.80 12.63
CA TYR A 39 -26.37 7.26 13.93
C TYR A 39 -25.70 8.14 15.01
N ASP A 40 -25.55 7.65 16.24
CA ASP A 40 -25.10 8.47 17.39
C ASP A 40 -23.57 8.63 17.55
N ASN A 41 -22.81 8.60 16.44
CA ASN A 41 -21.33 8.64 16.45
C ASN A 41 -20.64 7.55 17.31
N ASN A 42 -21.36 6.53 17.77
CA ASN A 42 -20.86 5.46 18.63
C ASN A 42 -21.10 4.06 18.06
N CYS A 43 -21.07 3.92 16.73
CA CYS A 43 -21.33 2.64 16.08
C CYS A 43 -20.33 1.56 16.52
N THR A 44 -20.84 0.38 16.87
CA THR A 44 -20.03 -0.83 16.99
C THR A 44 -19.41 -1.18 15.64
N ILE A 45 -18.11 -1.51 15.65
CA ILE A 45 -17.35 -1.86 14.45
C ILE A 45 -16.80 -3.29 14.60
N ASP A 46 -17.37 -4.20 13.82
CA ASP A 46 -16.96 -5.60 13.68
C ASP A 46 -16.83 -6.00 12.19
N VAL A 47 -16.55 -7.27 11.90
CA VAL A 47 -16.33 -7.74 10.51
C VAL A 47 -17.56 -7.61 9.62
N LEU A 48 -18.76 -7.72 10.19
CA LEU A 48 -20.05 -7.63 9.51
C LEU A 48 -20.53 -6.17 9.42
N SER A 49 -20.37 -5.40 10.51
CA SER A 49 -20.92 -4.04 10.65
C SER A 49 -20.02 -2.92 10.15
N ARG A 50 -18.71 -3.14 9.98
CA ARG A 50 -17.72 -2.12 9.56
C ARG A 50 -18.02 -1.42 8.23
N LYS A 51 -18.96 -1.90 7.42
CA LYS A 51 -19.37 -1.24 6.18
C LYS A 51 -20.43 -0.16 6.40
N TYR A 52 -21.19 -0.22 7.50
CA TYR A 52 -22.36 0.63 7.72
C TYR A 52 -22.02 2.06 8.13
N CYS A 53 -20.89 2.28 8.82
CA CYS A 53 -20.47 3.63 9.23
C CYS A 53 -18.99 3.89 8.97
N ARG A 54 -18.70 4.67 7.92
CA ARG A 54 -17.34 5.08 7.56
C ARG A 54 -16.71 6.00 8.61
N LYS A 55 -17.49 6.94 9.17
CA LYS A 55 -17.04 7.91 10.17
C LYS A 55 -16.52 7.21 11.44
N CYS A 56 -17.36 6.40 12.08
CA CYS A 56 -16.99 5.66 13.29
C CYS A 56 -15.86 4.65 13.04
N ARG A 57 -15.86 3.99 11.87
CA ARG A 57 -14.77 3.10 11.50
C ARG A 57 -13.43 3.85 11.42
N LEU A 58 -13.37 4.98 10.72
CA LEU A 58 -12.14 5.78 10.64
C LEU A 58 -11.73 6.36 11.98
N ARG A 59 -12.68 6.83 12.80
CA ARG A 59 -12.40 7.29 14.17
C ARG A 59 -11.63 6.21 14.95
N LYS A 60 -12.08 4.95 14.86
CA LYS A 60 -11.39 3.82 15.47
C LYS A 60 -10.04 3.51 14.83
N CYS A 61 -9.89 3.67 13.50
CA CYS A 61 -8.59 3.55 12.83
C CYS A 61 -7.56 4.57 13.38
N PHE A 62 -7.94 5.84 13.49
CA PHE A 62 -7.07 6.87 14.06
C PHE A 62 -6.76 6.62 15.53
N ALA A 63 -7.76 6.21 16.32
CA ALA A 63 -7.59 5.89 17.74
C ALA A 63 -6.55 4.78 17.99
N VAL A 64 -6.40 3.82 17.08
CA VAL A 64 -5.36 2.78 17.18
C VAL A 64 -4.01 3.16 16.56
N GLY A 65 -3.86 4.42 16.13
CA GLY A 65 -2.59 4.96 15.64
C GLY A 65 -2.36 4.85 14.13
N MET A 66 -3.40 4.65 13.32
CA MET A 66 -3.28 4.84 11.87
C MET A 66 -3.12 6.32 11.55
N ARG A 67 -2.15 6.66 10.69
CA ARG A 67 -1.71 8.03 10.37
C ARG A 67 -1.91 8.30 8.88
N ARG A 68 -2.66 9.36 8.55
CA ARG A 68 -2.95 9.73 7.14
C ARG A 68 -1.71 10.23 6.41
N GLU A 69 -0.74 10.75 7.16
CA GLU A 69 0.56 11.23 6.68
C GLU A 69 1.42 10.09 6.12
N ARG A 70 1.03 8.82 6.35
CA ARG A 70 1.68 7.64 5.76
C ARG A 70 0.99 7.13 4.49
N ILE A 71 -0.02 7.85 4.01
CA ILE A 71 -0.63 7.62 2.70
C ILE A 71 0.15 8.49 1.72
N TRP A 72 0.66 7.88 0.66
CA TRP A 72 1.38 8.62 -0.37
C TRP A 72 0.47 9.50 -1.19
N THR A 73 0.99 10.66 -1.56
CA THR A 73 0.35 11.54 -2.53
C THR A 73 0.35 10.90 -3.92
N GLU A 74 -0.45 11.46 -4.83
CA GLU A 74 -0.46 11.05 -6.23
C GLU A 74 0.89 11.30 -6.90
N GLU A 75 1.55 12.41 -6.54
CA GLU A 75 2.89 12.78 -7.00
C GLU A 75 3.95 11.76 -6.53
N GLU A 76 3.98 11.44 -5.22
CA GLU A 76 4.90 10.44 -4.66
C GLU A 76 4.68 9.05 -5.27
N SER A 77 3.41 8.68 -5.45
CA SER A 77 3.03 7.40 -6.08
C SER A 77 3.48 7.34 -7.53
N SER A 78 3.35 8.43 -8.28
CA SER A 78 3.77 8.55 -9.67
C SER A 78 5.29 8.51 -9.78
N LEU A 79 6.00 9.28 -8.96
CA LEU A 79 7.47 9.29 -8.90
C LEU A 79 8.01 7.90 -8.60
N ARG A 80 7.47 7.20 -7.59
CA ARG A 80 7.88 5.82 -7.30
C ARG A 80 7.61 4.90 -8.48
N SER A 81 6.46 5.04 -9.14
CA SER A 81 6.11 4.20 -10.29
C SER A 81 7.13 4.36 -11.43
N SER A 82 7.51 5.61 -11.73
CA SER A 82 8.57 5.92 -12.70
C SER A 82 9.92 5.33 -12.30
N LEU A 83 10.33 5.48 -11.03
CA LEU A 83 11.59 4.89 -10.52
C LEU A 83 11.58 3.35 -10.61
N ILE A 84 10.44 2.71 -10.33
CA ILE A 84 10.30 1.26 -10.48
C ILE A 84 10.46 0.85 -11.95
N GLN A 85 9.86 1.61 -12.87
CA GLN A 85 9.96 1.35 -14.30
C GLN A 85 11.40 1.53 -14.82
N GLU A 86 12.06 2.62 -14.43
CA GLU A 86 13.45 2.88 -14.78
C GLU A 86 14.37 1.76 -14.26
N ASN A 87 14.22 1.36 -12.99
CA ASN A 87 14.99 0.26 -12.42
C ASN A 87 14.77 -1.08 -13.14
N LYS A 88 13.54 -1.35 -13.62
CA LYS A 88 13.26 -2.52 -14.45
C LYS A 88 13.98 -2.44 -15.80
N LEU A 89 14.04 -1.27 -16.44
CA LEU A 89 14.75 -1.06 -17.69
C LEU A 89 16.26 -1.23 -17.53
N LYS A 90 16.84 -0.63 -16.47
CA LYS A 90 18.27 -0.78 -16.14
C LYS A 90 18.62 -2.26 -15.92
N ARG A 91 17.81 -3.00 -15.15
CA ARG A 91 18.00 -4.44 -14.92
C ARG A 91 17.97 -5.27 -16.21
N LYS A 92 17.08 -4.93 -17.16
CA LYS A 92 17.03 -5.57 -18.48
C LYS A 92 18.25 -5.23 -19.34
N MET A 93 18.74 -3.99 -19.29
CA MET A 93 19.94 -3.60 -20.01
C MET A 93 21.17 -4.33 -19.46
N THR A 94 21.33 -4.39 -18.14
CA THR A 94 22.43 -5.10 -17.51
C THR A 94 22.43 -6.60 -17.84
N SER A 95 21.27 -7.25 -17.88
CA SER A 95 21.20 -8.66 -18.28
C SER A 95 21.50 -8.84 -19.78
N LYS A 96 21.06 -7.92 -20.64
CA LYS A 96 21.40 -7.93 -22.07
C LYS A 96 22.91 -7.78 -22.29
N VAL A 97 23.56 -6.86 -21.58
CA VAL A 97 25.02 -6.66 -21.65
C VAL A 97 25.76 -7.92 -21.22
N HIS A 98 25.39 -8.55 -20.08
CA HIS A 98 26.02 -9.81 -19.66
C HIS A 98 25.87 -10.92 -20.70
N ASN A 99 24.71 -11.03 -21.36
CA ASN A 99 24.50 -12.04 -22.39
C ASN A 99 25.36 -11.80 -23.64
N VAL A 100 25.51 -10.54 -24.07
CA VAL A 100 26.37 -10.16 -25.21
C VAL A 100 27.84 -10.41 -24.90
N VAL A 101 28.30 -10.06 -23.70
CA VAL A 101 29.69 -10.33 -23.28
C VAL A 101 29.94 -11.85 -23.28
N ASN A 102 29.02 -12.64 -22.73
CA ASN A 102 29.16 -14.10 -22.72
C ASN A 102 29.16 -14.73 -24.12
N SER A 103 28.38 -14.21 -25.07
CA SER A 103 28.41 -14.71 -26.46
C SER A 103 29.76 -14.40 -27.12
N ASN A 104 30.26 -13.17 -26.96
CA ASN A 104 31.52 -12.74 -27.57
C ASN A 104 32.71 -13.52 -27.00
N VAL A 105 32.73 -13.78 -25.69
CA VAL A 105 33.79 -14.59 -25.06
C VAL A 105 33.78 -16.02 -25.59
N ARG A 106 32.60 -16.64 -25.75
CA ARG A 106 32.49 -17.98 -26.35
C ARG A 106 33.03 -17.99 -27.78
N GLU A 107 32.65 -17.01 -28.59
CA GLU A 107 33.11 -16.88 -29.98
C GLU A 107 34.64 -16.74 -30.08
N ILE A 108 35.26 -15.97 -29.18
CA ILE A 108 36.73 -15.86 -29.11
C ILE A 108 37.38 -17.21 -28.72
N MET A 109 36.79 -17.96 -27.78
CA MET A 109 37.34 -19.25 -27.36
C MET A 109 37.25 -20.35 -28.43
N TYR A 110 36.29 -20.29 -29.34
CA TYR A 110 36.13 -21.29 -30.41
C TYR A 110 36.90 -20.97 -31.69
N ASN A 111 37.44 -19.75 -31.83
CA ASN A 111 38.19 -19.29 -33.00
C ASN A 111 39.72 -19.23 -32.76
N MET A 112 40.22 -19.86 -31.69
CA MET A 112 41.65 -20.05 -31.36
C MET A 112 41.97 -21.53 -31.35
#